data_AF-A0A843MCB5-F1
#
_entry.id   AF-A0A843MCB5-F1
#
_cell.length_a   1.000
_cell.length_b   1.000
_cell.length_c   1.000
_cell.angle_alpha   90.00
_cell.angle_beta   90.00
_cell.angle_gamma   90.00
#
_symmetry.space_group_name_H-M   'P 1'
#
loop_
_entity.id
_entity.type
_entity.pdbx_description
1 polymer ?
#
loop_
_entity_poly.entity_id
_entity_poly.type
_entity_poly.pdbx_seq_one_letter_code
_entity_poly.pdbx_strand_id
1 'polypeptide(L)' 'ILVYLIENNIVDEVSVVGEDKDAPWRPESYLTSKIQDVIKAAGTKYSTTTIGFKALTNKK' A
#
# COMPACT_ATOMS: atom_id res chain seq x y z
N ILE A 1 -0.49 3.27 12.58
CA ILE A 1 -0.26 1.81 12.73
C ILE A 1 0.76 1.32 11.72
N LEU A 2 0.49 1.35 10.41
CA LEU A 2 1.41 0.80 9.40
C LEU A 2 2.83 1.38 9.43
N VAL A 3 2.98 2.70 9.58
CA VAL A 3 4.30 3.36 9.72
C VAL A 3 5.07 2.82 10.93
N TYR A 4 4.41 2.73 12.08
CA TYR A 4 5.02 2.22 13.31
C TYR A 4 5.52 0.78 13.15
N LEU A 5 4.76 -0.07 12.46
CA LEU A 5 5.16 -1.47 12.23
C LEU A 5 6.45 -1.57 11.41
N ILE A 6 6.62 -0.71 10.40
CA ILE A 6 7.84 -0.64 9.58
C ILE A 6 9.00 -0.06 10.39
N GLU A 7 8.79 1.06 11.10
CA GLU A 7 9.84 1.73 11.88
C GLU A 7 10.42 0.86 13.00
N ASN A 8 9.60 -0.02 13.59
CA ASN A 8 10.01 -0.93 14.66
C ASN A 8 10.44 -2.32 14.14
N ASN A 9 10.58 -2.50 12.82
CA ASN A 9 10.94 -3.78 12.19
C ASN A 9 10.04 -4.95 12.61
N ILE A 10 8.74 -4.68 12.81
CA ILE A 10 7.74 -5.71 13.14
C ILE A 10 7.28 -6.41 11.85
N VAL A 11 7.31 -5.71 10.71
CA VAL A 11 6.98 -6.23 9.38
C VAL A 11 7.97 -5.67 8.35
N ASP A 12 8.24 -6.43 7.28
CA ASP A 12 9.13 -5.97 6.20
C ASP A 12 8.43 -4.99 5.24
N GLU A 13 7.15 -5.23 4.96
CA GLU A 13 6.33 -4.48 4.01
C GLU A 13 4.88 -4.39 4.51
N VAL A 14 4.16 -3.37 4.03
CA VAL A 14 2.74 -3.20 4.30
C VAL A 14 1.96 -3.08 2.99
N SER A 15 0.74 -3.63 2.99
CA SER A 15 -0.21 -3.47 1.88
C SER A 15 -0.97 -2.16 2.03
N VAL A 16 -0.89 -1.32 1.02
CA VAL A 16 -1.58 -0.02 0.98
C VAL A 16 -2.38 0.13 -0.32
N VAL A 17 -3.33 1.07 -0.30
CA VAL A 17 -4.08 1.47 -1.50
C VAL A 17 -3.78 2.93 -1.78
N GLY A 18 -3.01 3.18 -2.84
CA GLY A 18 -2.66 4.52 -3.31
C GLY A 18 -3.50 4.95 -4.50
N GLU A 19 -3.10 6.05 -5.12
CA GLU A 19 -3.64 6.53 -6.40
C GLU A 19 -2.69 6.13 -7.52
N ASP A 20 -3.27 5.66 -8.63
CA ASP A 20 -2.53 5.39 -9.87
C ASP A 20 -1.98 6.71 -10.43
N LYS A 21 -0.69 6.73 -10.78
CA LYS A 21 -0.01 7.93 -11.29
C LYS A 21 -0.53 8.34 -12.67
N ASP A 22 -0.99 7.38 -13.46
CA ASP A 22 -1.50 7.59 -14.82
C ASP A 22 -3.02 7.81 -14.82
N ALA A 23 -3.70 7.49 -13.71
CA ALA A 23 -5.13 7.68 -13.50
C ALA A 23 -5.43 8.17 -12.06
N PRO A 24 -5.40 9.50 -11.79
CA PRO A 24 -5.39 10.08 -10.43
C PRO A 24 -6.55 9.68 -9.50
N TRP A 25 -7.63 9.15 -10.04
CA TRP A 25 -8.85 8.74 -9.32
C TRP A 25 -8.98 7.22 -9.17
N ARG A 26 -8.06 6.45 -9.76
CA ARG A 26 -8.10 4.99 -9.75
C ARG A 26 -7.27 4.46 -8.56
N PRO A 27 -7.91 3.78 -7.59
CA PRO A 27 -7.20 3.17 -6.48
C PRO A 27 -6.39 1.95 -6.94
N GLU A 28 -5.14 1.90 -6.53
CA GLU A 28 -4.22 0.79 -6.81
C GLU A 28 -3.69 0.20 -5.50
N SER A 29 -3.77 -1.14 -5.38
CA SER A 29 -3.23 -1.87 -4.23
C SER A 29 -1.81 -2.35 -4.52
N TYR A 30 -0.87 -2.06 -3.62
CA TYR A 30 0.52 -2.49 -3.73
C TYR A 30 1.18 -2.68 -2.35
N LEU A 31 2.32 -3.38 -2.33
CA LEU A 31 3.19 -3.52 -1.15
C LEU A 31 4.27 -2.44 -1.16
N THR A 32 4.58 -1.88 0.01
CA THR A 32 5.69 -0.94 0.17
C THR A 32 6.36 -1.10 1.54
N SER A 33 7.67 -0.88 1.58
CA SER A 33 8.45 -0.70 2.80
C SER A 33 8.77 0.79 3.07
N LYS A 34 8.37 1.70 2.17
CA LYS A 34 8.70 3.13 2.28
C LYS A 34 7.62 3.88 3.05
N ILE A 35 8.01 4.52 4.14
CA ILE A 35 7.13 5.34 4.98
C ILE A 35 6.41 6.43 4.16
N GLN A 36 7.10 7.07 3.21
CA GLN A 36 6.53 8.11 2.36
C GLN A 36 5.35 7.61 1.50
N ASP A 37 5.40 6.37 1.04
CA ASP A 37 4.31 5.78 0.23
C ASP A 37 3.10 5.48 1.09
N VAL A 38 3.29 5.06 2.35
CA VAL A 38 2.23 4.85 3.33
C VAL A 38 1.51 6.17 3.65
N ILE A 39 2.27 7.25 3.80
CA ILE A 39 1.71 8.59 4.05
C ILE A 39 0.90 9.07 2.83
N LYS A 40 1.43 8.89 1.61
CA LYS A 40 0.73 9.27 0.38
C LYS A 40 -0.55 8.47 0.15
N ALA A 41 -0.58 7.20 0.57
CA ALA A 41 -1.75 6.35 0.47
C ALA A 41 -2.87 6.72 1.45
N ALA A 42 -2.66 7.67 2.37
CA ALA A 42 -3.67 8.10 3.34
C ALA A 42 -4.94 8.67 2.68
N GLY A 43 -6.06 8.63 3.40
CA GLY A 43 -7.37 9.07 2.92
C GLY A 43 -8.16 7.97 2.21
N THR A 44 -9.48 8.09 2.25
CA THR A 44 -10.41 7.11 1.68
C THR A 44 -10.57 7.32 0.18
N LYS A 45 -10.42 6.25 -0.61
CA LYS A 45 -10.69 6.26 -2.05
C LYS A 45 -12.08 5.69 -2.29
N TYR A 46 -13.00 6.50 -2.79
CA TYR A 46 -14.42 6.15 -2.97
C TYR A 46 -14.70 5.41 -4.29
N SER A 47 -13.93 4.35 -4.55
CA SER A 47 -14.06 3.49 -5.74
C SER A 47 -13.53 2.09 -5.42
N THR A 48 -13.86 1.11 -6.26
CA THR A 48 -13.47 -0.29 -6.02
C THR A 48 -12.06 -0.55 -6.53
N THR A 49 -11.28 -1.30 -5.74
CA THR A 49 -10.01 -1.89 -6.17
C THR A 49 -9.93 -3.33 -5.69
N THR A 50 -9.11 -4.12 -6.37
CA THR A 50 -8.80 -5.48 -5.91
C THR A 50 -7.74 -5.37 -4.82
N ILE A 51 -8.06 -5.80 -3.60
CA ILE A 51 -7.03 -5.95 -2.56
C ILE A 51 -6.20 -7.17 -2.92
N GLY A 52 -4.91 -6.93 -3.17
CA GLY A 52 -4.02 -7.90 -3.77
C GLY A 52 -3.68 -9.07 -2.82
N PHE A 53 -4.51 -10.11 -2.79
CA PHE A 53 -4.00 -11.47 -2.49
C PHE A 53 -2.92 -11.88 -3.50
N LYS A 54 -2.91 -11.27 -4.70
CA LYS A 54 -1.89 -11.42 -5.74
C LYS A 54 -0.58 -10.68 -5.45
N ALA A 55 -0.55 -9.74 -4.49
CA ALA A 55 0.69 -9.08 -4.06
C ALA A 55 1.50 -9.97 -3.10
N LEU A 56 0.87 -10.98 -2.50
CA LEU A 56 1.51 -12.05 -1.72
C LEU A 56 2.06 -13.15 -2.64
N THR A 57 2.78 -12.80 -3.71
CA THR A 57 3.61 -13.80 -4.39
C THR A 57 4.84 -14.05 -3.54
N ASN A 58 5.09 -15.31 -3.16
CA ASN A 58 6.31 -15.74 -2.47
C ASN A 58 7.55 -15.09 -3.13
N LYS A 59 8.09 -14.04 -2.51
CA LYS A 59 9.43 -13.56 -2.83
C LYS A 59 10.37 -14.67 -2.37
N LYS A 60 10.98 -15.38 -3.32
CA LYS A 60 12.04 -16.35 -3.07
C LYS A 60 13.27 -15.67 -2.50
#